data_AF-A0A930JTG0-F1
#
_entry.id   AF-A0A930JTG0-F1
#
_cell.length_a   1.000
_cell.length_b   1.000
_cell.length_c   1.000
_cell.angle_alpha   90.00
_cell.angle_beta   90.00
_cell.angle_gamma   90.00
#
_symmetry.space_group_name_H-M   'P 1'
#
loop_
_entity.id
_entity.type
_entity.pdbx_description
1 polymer ?
#
loop_
_entity_poly.entity_id
_entity_poly.type
_entity_poly.pdbx_seq_one_letter_code
_entity_poly.pdbx_strand_id
1 'polypeptide(L)' 'MIRYPRVLIIKRIKYIPTYQELYQVDTMRPNRPMRSKFGLTKSQANSFARQELAVLKSEGYEKAVYNSMLIDFKTFHL' A
#
# COMPACT_ATOMS: atom_id res chain seq x y z
N MET A 1 0.50 -19.29 2.94
CA MET A 1 1.12 -18.22 3.76
C MET A 1 1.66 -17.11 2.87
N ILE A 2 1.53 -15.86 3.29
CA ILE A 2 2.08 -14.70 2.59
C ILE A 2 3.60 -14.70 2.79
N ARG A 3 4.38 -14.74 1.70
CA ARG A 3 5.86 -14.76 1.77
C ARG A 3 6.47 -13.38 1.98
N TYR A 4 5.89 -12.33 1.40
CA TYR A 4 6.39 -10.95 1.51
C TYR A 4 5.27 -10.01 1.93
N PRO A 5 5.55 -8.97 2.75
CA PRO A 5 4.58 -7.93 3.04
C PRO A 5 4.11 -7.26 1.74
N ARG A 6 2.87 -6.77 1.72
CA ARG A 6 2.23 -6.19 0.54
C ARG A 6 1.64 -4.83 0.87
N VAL A 7 1.79 -3.89 -0.06
CA VAL A 7 1.16 -2.57 -0.04
C VAL A 7 0.48 -2.37 -1.40
N LEU A 8 -0.84 -2.28 -1.40
CA LEU A 8 -1.64 -2.20 -2.62
C LEU A 8 -2.52 -0.95 -2.59
N ILE A 9 -2.43 -0.15 -3.64
CA ILE A 9 -3.31 0.99 -3.88
C ILE A 9 -4.44 0.53 -4.81
N ILE A 10 -5.67 0.66 -4.34
CA ILE A 10 -6.89 0.30 -5.07
C ILE A 10 -7.67 1.57 -5.38
N LYS A 11 -7.94 1.82 -6.66
CA LYS A 11 -8.86 2.87 -7.08
C LYS A 11 -10.30 2.41 -6.86
N ARG A 12 -11.12 3.26 -6.22
CA ARG A 12 -12.55 3.08 -5.99
C ARG A 12 -13.28 4.26 -6.62
N ILE A 13 -14.34 3.98 -7.37
CA ILE A 13 -15.21 5.03 -7.91
C ILE A 13 -16.50 4.97 -7.09
N LYS A 14 -16.88 6.10 -6.51
CA LYS A 14 -18.12 6.24 -5.74
C LYS A 14 -18.96 7.34 -6.35
N TYR A 15 -20.27 7.14 -6.44
CA TYR A 15 -21.21 8.14 -6.96
C TYR A 15 -22.01 8.77 -5.82
N ILE A 16 -21.77 10.06 -5.51
CA ILE A 16 -22.56 10.88 -4.57
C ILE A 16 -22.37 12.39 -4.89
N PRO A 17 -23.40 13.16 -5.29
CA PRO A 17 -24.23 13.00 -6.50
C PRO A 17 -23.43 13.10 -7.82
N THR A 18 -22.11 13.21 -7.77
CA THR A 18 -21.19 13.12 -8.92
C THR A 18 -20.21 11.97 -8.73
N TYR A 19 -19.55 11.55 -9.81
CA TYR A 19 -18.49 10.54 -9.74
C TYR A 19 -17.28 11.09 -8.99
N GLN A 20 -16.95 10.46 -7.87
CA GLN A 20 -15.76 10.76 -7.07
C GLN A 20 -14.77 9.61 -7.17
N GLU A 21 -13.51 9.95 -7.46
CA GLU A 21 -12.40 9.02 -7.39
C GLU A 21 -11.85 8.98 -5.96
N LEU A 22 -11.98 7.83 -5.32
CA LEU A 22 -11.41 7.55 -4.02
C LEU A 22 -10.37 6.45 -4.14
N TYR A 23 -9.46 6.40 -3.21
CA TYR A 23 -8.40 5.40 -3.16
C TYR A 23 -8.44 4.70 -1.81
N GLN A 24 -8.12 3.41 -1.86
CA GLN A 24 -7.95 2.53 -0.71
C GLN A 24 -6.51 2.04 -0.73
N VAL A 25 -5.86 1.99 0.43
CA VAL A 25 -4.55 1.35 0.57
C VAL A 25 -4.68 0.15 1.50
N ASP A 26 -4.38 -1.03 0.98
CA ASP A 26 -4.34 -2.27 1.74
C ASP A 26 -2.90 -2.62 2.07
N THR A 27 -2.64 -2.89 3.36
CA THR A 27 -1.34 -3.36 3.85
C THR A 27 -1.48 -4.73 4.49
N MET A 28 -0.63 -5.65 4.05
CA MET A 28 -0.54 -7.01 4.58
C MET A 28 0.88 -7.29 5.05
N ARG A 29 1.01 -7.93 6.21
CA ARG A 29 2.28 -8.42 6.75
C ARG A 29 2.13 -9.92 7.05
N PRO A 30 3.21 -10.72 6.98
CA PRO A 30 3.17 -12.09 7.48
C PRO A 30 2.73 -12.11 8.95
N ASN A 31 1.85 -13.05 9.32
CA ASN A 31 1.39 -13.26 10.69
C ASN A 31 0.68 -12.05 11.34
N ARG A 32 0.21 -11.07 10.57
CA ARG A 32 -0.64 -9.97 11.05
C ARG A 32 -1.90 -9.85 10.19
N PRO A 33 -3.02 -9.37 10.75
CA PRO A 33 -4.21 -9.10 9.95
C PRO A 33 -3.94 -8.01 8.91
N MET A 34 -4.67 -8.09 7.79
CA MET A 34 -4.68 -7.03 6.79
C MET A 34 -5.24 -5.74 7.40
N ARG A 35 -4.63 -4.60 7.06
CA ARG A 35 -5.15 -3.27 7.39
C ARG A 35 -5.53 -2.55 6.11
N SER A 36 -6.65 -1.84 6.13
CA SER A 36 -7.15 -1.10 4.98
C SER A 36 -7.45 0.34 5.37
N LYS A 37 -6.96 1.29 4.58
CA LYS A 37 -7.26 2.72 4.73
C LYS A 37 -8.07 3.18 3.54
N PHE A 38 -9.27 3.70 3.77
CA PHE A 38 -10.24 4.06 2.72
C PHE A 38 -10.39 5.58 2.59
N GLY A 39 -11.04 6.01 1.51
CA GLY A 39 -11.48 7.41 1.33
C GLY A 39 -10.35 8.39 1.05
N LEU A 40 -9.22 7.91 0.55
CA LEU A 40 -8.04 8.75 0.28
C LEU A 40 -8.14 9.39 -1.12
N THR A 41 -7.57 10.58 -1.28
CA THR A 41 -7.23 11.07 -2.63
C THR A 41 -6.04 10.30 -3.19
N LYS A 42 -5.81 10.40 -4.51
CA LYS A 42 -4.65 9.75 -5.15
C LYS A 42 -3.31 10.12 -4.49
N SER A 43 -3.13 11.40 -4.19
CA SER A 43 -1.91 11.91 -3.54
C SER A 43 -1.76 11.36 -2.12
N GLN A 44 -2.84 11.36 -1.33
CA GLN A 44 -2.83 10.81 0.02
C GLN A 44 -2.55 9.30 0.03
N ALA A 45 -3.12 8.54 -0.91
CA ALA A 45 -2.87 7.10 -1.04
C ALA A 45 -1.40 6.81 -1.38
N ASN A 46 -0.82 7.55 -2.33
CA ASN A 46 0.60 7.42 -2.67
C ASN A 46 1.52 7.77 -1.50
N SER A 47 1.24 8.87 -0.80
CA SER A 47 2.02 9.29 0.38
C SER A 47 1.96 8.23 1.49
N PHE A 48 0.76 7.74 1.80
CA PHE A 48 0.58 6.68 2.80
C PHE A 48 1.27 5.37 2.40
N ALA A 49 1.19 4.98 1.13
CA ALA A 49 1.88 3.79 0.64
C ALA A 49 3.40 3.90 0.77
N ARG A 50 3.99 5.05 0.44
CA ARG A 50 5.44 5.30 0.63
C ARG A 50 5.84 5.26 2.09
N GLN A 51 5.03 5.83 2.99
CA GLN A 51 5.26 5.74 4.43
C GLN A 51 5.26 4.28 4.91
N GLU A 52 4.31 3.46 4.46
CA GLU A 52 4.29 2.05 4.84
C GLU A 52 5.46 1.26 4.26
N LEU A 53 5.91 1.57 3.05
CA LEU A 53 7.13 1.00 2.50
C LEU A 53 8.37 1.36 3.34
N ALA A 54 8.47 2.61 3.81
CA ALA A 54 9.54 3.03 4.72
C ALA A 54 9.48 2.30 6.06
N VAL A 55 8.27 2.11 6.61
CA VAL A 55 8.06 1.31 7.83
C VAL A 55 8.51 -0.13 7.61
N LEU A 56 8.11 -0.78 6.50
CA LEU A 56 8.55 -2.15 6.19
C LEU A 56 10.08 -2.25 6.08
N LYS A 57 10.74 -1.26 5.48
CA LYS A 57 12.21 -1.19 5.45
C LYS A 57 12.80 -1.11 6.85
N SER A 58 12.21 -0.30 7.73
CA SER A 58 12.65 -0.18 9.13
C SER A 58 12.35 -1.44 9.99
N GLU A 59 11.27 -2.16 9.66
CA GLU A 59 10.91 -3.46 10.29
C GLU A 59 11.87 -4.59 9.87
N GLY A 60 12.80 -4.35 8.93
CA GLY A 60 13.83 -5.31 8.51
C GLY A 60 13.43 -6.21 7.34
N TYR A 61 12.34 -5.91 6.63
CA TYR A 61 11.99 -6.66 5.43
C TYR A 61 12.95 -6.31 4.28
N GLU A 62 13.43 -7.33 3.56
CA GLU A 62 14.26 -7.13 2.37
C GLU A 62 13.42 -6.80 1.12
N LYS A 63 12.23 -7.42 1.02
CA LYS A 63 11.37 -7.32 -0.16
C LYS A 63 9.92 -7.09 0.24
N ALA A 64 9.19 -6.36 -0.59
CA ALA A 64 7.75 -6.14 -0.45
C ALA A 64 7.08 -6.23 -1.82
N VAL A 65 5.78 -6.54 -1.84
CA VAL A 65 4.97 -6.40 -3.05
C VAL A 65 4.29 -5.04 -3.01
N TYR A 66 4.67 -4.13 -3.90
CA TYR A 66 4.06 -2.82 -4.05
C TYR A 66 3.29 -2.75 -5.37
N ASN A 67 1.98 -2.48 -5.32
CA ASN A 67 1.11 -2.41 -6.50
C ASN A 67 1.32 -3.56 -7.50
N SER A 68 1.30 -4.80 -6.98
CA SER A 68 1.52 -6.03 -7.75
C SER A 68 2.94 -6.24 -8.31
N MET A 69 3.90 -5.36 -8.01
CA MET A 69 5.31 -5.54 -8.34
C MET A 69 6.11 -5.95 -7.10
N LEU A 70 7.01 -6.93 -7.24
CA LEU A 70 7.98 -7.24 -6.19
C LEU A 70 9.10 -6.20 -6.21
N ILE A 71 9.29 -5.50 -5.11
CA ILE A 71 10.38 -4.54 -4.92
C ILE A 71 11.39 -5.07 -3.91
N ASP A 72 12.66 -4.74 -4.12
CA ASP A 72 13.76 -5.01 -3.21
C ASP A 72 14.22 -3.69 -2.58
N PHE A 73 14.16 -3.59 -1.25
CA PHE A 73 14.51 -2.35 -0.54
C PHE A 73 16.00 -2.00 -0.59
N LYS A 74 16.88 -2.92 -1.04
CA LYS A 74 18.31 -2.66 -1.26
C LYS A 74 18.54 -1.84 -2.52
N THR A 75 17.73 -2.05 -3.56
CA THR A 75 17.87 -1.35 -4.86
C THR A 75 16.78 -0.30 -5.09
N PHE A 76 15.67 -0.38 -4.37
CA PHE A 76 14.53 0.51 -4.52
C PHE A 76 14.72 1.77 -3.67
N HIS A 77 14.90 2.90 -4.34
CA HIS A 77 14.90 4.23 -3.72
C HIS A 77 13.47 4.78 -3.73
N LEU A 78 12.95 5.11 -2.54
CA LEU A 78 11.58 5.57 -2.28
C LEU A 78 11.34 7.04 -2.65
#